data_AF-A0A4W5PJG0-F1
#
_entry.id   AF-A0A4W5PJG0-F1
#
_cell.length_a   1.000
_cell.length_b   1.000
_cell.length_c   1.000
_cell.angle_alpha   90.00
_cell.angle_beta   90.00
_cell.angle_gamma   90.00
#
_symmetry.space_group_name_H-M   'P 1'
#
loop_
_entity.id
_entity.type
_entity.pdbx_description
1 polymer ?
#
loop_
_entity_poly.entity_id
_entity_poly.type
_entity_poly.pdbx_seq_one_letter_code
_entity_poly.pdbx_strand_id
1 'polypeptide(L)'
;MTYRGLDVNLNDSVYDGSMGLQSVGMEEGLGQLTDGTWGLDDFLHSHVYGVWPGYDYVGWTNESFPKGYVEMTFEFDRVRNFTSMKVRGQLVQKEVEEDVVLPGSQREKLG
;
A
#
# COMPACT_ATOMS: atom_id res chain seq x y z
N MET A 1 -11.41 5.95 -5.01
CA MET A 1 -12.32 5.15 -4.17
C MET A 1 -13.16 6.08 -3.32
N THR A 2 -14.38 5.72 -2.95
CA THR A 2 -15.15 6.53 -1.98
C THR A 2 -14.96 5.96 -0.57
N TYR A 3 -14.49 6.78 0.37
CA TYR A 3 -14.28 6.39 1.77
C TYR A 3 -14.87 7.46 2.69
N ARG A 4 -15.74 7.06 3.64
CA ARG A 4 -16.46 7.97 4.55
C ARG A 4 -17.16 9.15 3.82
N GLY A 5 -17.64 8.90 2.60
CA GLY A 5 -18.33 9.91 1.78
C GLY A 5 -17.40 10.88 1.04
N LEU A 6 -16.08 10.68 1.10
CA LEU A 6 -15.09 11.45 0.34
C LEU A 6 -14.57 10.63 -0.84
N ASP A 7 -14.35 11.30 -1.96
CA ASP A 7 -13.59 10.73 -3.07
C ASP A 7 -12.09 10.82 -2.75
N VAL A 8 -11.50 9.66 -2.49
CA VAL A 8 -10.09 9.47 -2.20
C VAL A 8 -9.39 9.00 -3.46
N ASN A 9 -8.27 9.65 -3.79
CA ASN A 9 -7.39 9.24 -4.87
C ASN A 9 -6.03 8.84 -4.30
N LEU A 10 -5.62 7.59 -4.58
CA LEU A 10 -4.42 6.93 -4.05
C LEU A 10 -3.42 6.60 -5.17
N ASN A 11 -3.35 7.47 -6.17
CA ASN A 11 -2.40 7.34 -7.27
C ASN A 11 -1.02 7.85 -6.86
N ASP A 12 0.02 7.40 -7.55
CA ASP A 12 1.31 8.08 -7.48
C ASP A 12 1.25 9.34 -8.37
N SER A 13 1.24 10.50 -7.74
CA SER A 13 0.93 11.80 -8.34
C SER A 13 2.16 12.55 -8.83
N VAL A 14 3.34 12.14 -8.33
CA VAL A 14 4.63 12.73 -8.69
C VAL A 14 5.50 11.72 -9.45
N TYR A 15 4.90 10.61 -9.88
CA TYR A 15 5.59 9.59 -10.66
C TYR A 15 6.16 10.20 -11.94
N ASP A 16 7.47 10.12 -12.11
CA ASP A 16 8.20 10.74 -13.22
C ASP A 16 8.57 9.77 -14.35
N GLY A 17 8.18 8.49 -14.20
CA GLY A 17 8.43 7.45 -15.19
C GLY A 17 7.35 7.33 -16.24
N SER A 18 7.32 6.17 -16.89
CA SER A 18 6.37 5.84 -17.93
C SER A 18 5.23 4.97 -17.41
N MET A 19 4.04 5.19 -17.94
CA MET A 19 2.92 4.26 -17.80
C MET A 19 3.07 3.18 -18.88
N GLY A 20 3.17 1.92 -18.48
CA GLY A 20 3.35 0.80 -19.40
C GLY A 20 2.23 0.70 -20.45
N LEU A 21 2.51 0.03 -21.57
CA LEU A 21 1.73 0.05 -22.83
C LEU A 21 0.25 -0.42 -22.72
N GLN A 22 -0.21 -0.84 -21.54
CA GLN A 22 -1.62 -1.21 -21.28
C GLN A 22 -2.12 -0.73 -19.91
N SER A 23 -1.46 0.26 -19.29
CA SER A 23 -1.76 0.74 -17.93
C SER A 23 -1.55 -0.33 -16.84
N VAL A 24 -0.84 -1.42 -17.15
CA VAL A 24 -0.60 -2.56 -16.22
C VAL A 24 0.68 -2.37 -15.39
N GLY A 25 1.35 -1.23 -15.50
CA GLY A 25 2.57 -0.97 -14.74
C GLY A 25 3.03 0.48 -14.81
N MET A 26 3.74 0.89 -13.77
CA MET A 26 4.53 2.12 -13.70
C MET A 26 6.00 1.69 -13.78
N GLU A 27 6.71 2.14 -14.81
CA GLU A 27 8.07 1.69 -15.12
C GLU A 27 9.04 2.86 -15.31
N GLU A 28 10.32 2.60 -15.02
CA GLU A 28 11.44 3.52 -15.27
C GLU A 28 11.32 4.90 -14.58
N GLY A 29 10.72 4.95 -13.39
CA GLY A 29 10.57 6.19 -12.65
C GLY A 29 10.54 6.00 -11.13
N LEU A 30 10.58 7.14 -10.46
CA LEU A 30 10.41 7.31 -9.03
C LEU A 30 9.16 8.13 -8.76
N GLY A 31 8.65 8.01 -7.55
CA GLY A 31 7.46 8.75 -7.14
C GLY A 31 7.32 8.78 -5.63
N GLN A 32 6.09 8.87 -5.17
CA GLN A 32 5.77 9.09 -3.77
C GLN A 32 6.26 7.95 -2.85
N LEU A 33 6.38 6.73 -3.36
CA LEU A 33 6.95 5.61 -2.59
C LEU A 33 8.45 5.78 -2.27
N THR A 34 9.11 6.75 -2.90
CA THR A 34 10.57 6.97 -2.84
C THR A 34 10.97 8.41 -2.54
N ASP A 35 10.03 9.32 -2.31
CA ASP A 35 10.28 10.77 -2.16
C ASP A 35 10.81 11.19 -0.77
N GLY A 36 10.87 10.25 0.17
CA GLY A 36 11.35 10.48 1.55
C GLY A 36 10.31 11.09 2.49
N THR A 37 9.09 11.33 2.02
CA THR A 37 7.95 11.80 2.82
C THR A 37 7.13 10.62 3.34
N TRP A 38 6.33 10.88 4.37
CA TRP A 38 5.45 9.88 4.95
C TRP A 38 4.08 10.52 5.24
N GLY A 39 3.00 9.77 5.01
CA GLY A 39 1.65 10.20 5.34
C GLY A 39 1.34 10.25 6.84
N LEU A 40 0.22 10.91 7.16
CA LEU A 40 -0.35 11.05 8.51
C LEU A 40 -1.15 9.83 8.94
N ASP A 41 -1.37 9.62 10.24
CA ASP A 41 -2.16 8.48 10.76
C ASP A 41 -3.59 8.41 10.18
N ASP A 42 -4.16 9.54 9.80
CA ASP A 42 -5.39 9.62 9.00
C ASP A 42 -5.02 9.90 7.54
N PHE A 43 -5.04 8.86 6.70
CA PHE A 43 -4.72 8.96 5.27
C PHE A 43 -5.59 9.95 4.48
N LEU A 44 -6.72 10.41 5.05
CA LEU A 44 -7.54 11.45 4.43
C LEU A 44 -6.90 12.84 4.49
N HIS A 45 -5.92 13.03 5.36
CA HIS A 45 -5.18 14.27 5.52
C HIS A 45 -3.77 14.15 4.95
N SER A 46 -3.24 15.28 4.48
CA SER A 46 -1.89 15.40 3.94
C SER A 46 -1.13 16.53 4.62
N HIS A 47 0.19 16.42 4.63
CA HIS A 47 1.07 17.54 4.99
C HIS A 47 1.03 18.67 3.97
N VAL A 48 0.62 18.39 2.73
CA VAL A 48 0.52 19.36 1.65
C VAL A 48 -0.86 20.03 1.72
N TYR A 49 -0.89 21.36 1.69
CA TYR A 49 -2.13 22.11 1.72
C TYR A 49 -2.81 22.15 0.34
N GLY A 50 -4.13 21.97 0.31
CA GLY A 50 -4.94 22.12 -0.91
C GLY A 50 -4.92 20.90 -1.85
N VAL A 51 -4.36 19.78 -1.42
CA VAL A 51 -4.41 18.51 -2.15
C VAL A 51 -5.63 17.69 -1.75
N TRP A 52 -5.93 16.67 -2.55
CA TRP A 52 -7.08 15.78 -2.32
C TRP A 52 -6.83 14.78 -1.18
N PRO A 53 -7.91 14.22 -0.57
CA PRO A 53 -7.78 13.15 0.41
C PRO A 53 -7.04 11.94 -0.16
N GLY A 54 -6.06 11.43 0.60
CA GLY A 54 -5.21 10.32 0.16
C GLY A 54 -3.91 10.73 -0.53
N TYR A 55 -3.66 12.04 -0.73
CA TYR A 55 -2.50 12.51 -1.50
C TYR A 55 -1.18 11.88 -1.07
N ASP A 56 -0.88 11.76 0.23
CA ASP A 56 0.41 11.21 0.71
C ASP A 56 0.56 9.68 0.50
N TYR A 57 -0.44 9.01 -0.09
CA TYR A 57 -0.54 7.55 -0.16
C TYR A 57 -0.69 7.05 -1.61
N VAL A 58 0.05 5.98 -1.91
CA VAL A 58 -0.16 5.15 -3.10
C VAL A 58 -0.85 3.86 -2.66
N GLY A 59 -1.96 3.50 -3.31
CA GLY A 59 -2.82 2.44 -2.83
C GLY A 59 -3.55 1.66 -3.91
N TRP A 60 -3.95 0.45 -3.54
CA TRP A 60 -4.62 -0.50 -4.41
C TRP A 60 -5.78 -1.15 -3.68
N THR A 61 -6.86 -1.45 -4.40
CA THR A 61 -7.97 -2.25 -3.86
C THR A 61 -7.75 -3.72 -4.15
N ASN A 62 -8.26 -4.61 -3.28
CA ASN A 62 -8.16 -6.05 -3.50
C ASN A 62 -8.85 -6.48 -4.81
N GLU A 63 -9.94 -5.81 -5.17
CA GLU A 63 -10.64 -6.00 -6.46
C GLU A 63 -9.73 -5.78 -7.68
N SER A 64 -8.70 -4.94 -7.55
CA SER A 64 -7.74 -4.65 -8.62
C SER A 64 -6.67 -5.73 -8.78
N PHE A 65 -6.50 -6.63 -7.79
CA PHE A 65 -5.42 -7.63 -7.75
C PHE A 65 -5.98 -9.03 -7.44
N PRO A 66 -6.48 -9.77 -8.45
CA PRO A 66 -7.09 -11.09 -8.24
C PRO A 66 -6.12 -12.15 -7.70
N LYS A 67 -4.81 -11.90 -7.76
CA LYS A 67 -3.78 -12.74 -7.15
C LYS A 67 -3.61 -12.52 -5.64
N GLY A 68 -4.23 -11.47 -5.08
CA GLY A 68 -4.19 -11.14 -3.65
C GLY A 68 -2.90 -10.46 -3.19
N TYR A 69 -2.03 -10.01 -4.11
CA TYR A 69 -0.81 -9.27 -3.80
C TYR A 69 -0.52 -8.21 -4.86
N VAL A 70 0.23 -7.18 -4.43
CA VAL A 70 0.85 -6.19 -5.32
C VAL A 70 2.31 -6.61 -5.53
N GLU A 71 2.73 -6.66 -6.78
CA GLU A 71 4.12 -6.95 -7.16
C GLU A 71 4.86 -5.64 -7.45
N MET A 72 6.07 -5.50 -6.93
CA MET A 72 6.92 -4.33 -7.15
C MET A 72 8.34 -4.79 -7.47
N THR A 73 8.94 -4.17 -8.48
CA THR A 73 10.33 -4.40 -8.86
C THR A 73 11.13 -3.13 -8.60
N PHE A 74 12.25 -3.25 -7.89
CA PHE A 74 13.15 -2.14 -7.58
C PHE A 74 14.49 -2.37 -8.27
N GLU A 75 14.93 -1.38 -9.04
CA GLU A 75 16.25 -1.38 -9.67
C GLU A 75 17.22 -0.48 -8.91
N PHE A 76 18.48 -0.91 -8.81
CA PHE A 76 19.54 -0.17 -8.15
C PHE A 76 20.71 0.01 -9.12
N ASP A 77 21.36 1.16 -9.03
CA ASP A 77 22.54 1.55 -9.81
C ASP A 77 23.69 0.53 -9.79
N ARG A 78 23.74 -0.30 -8.74
CA ARG A 78 24.75 -1.34 -8.55
C ARG A 78 24.25 -2.43 -7.61
N VAL A 79 24.99 -3.54 -7.57
CA VAL A 79 24.77 -4.62 -6.60
C VAL A 79 24.94 -4.09 -5.17
N ARG A 80 23.97 -4.38 -4.31
CA ARG A 80 23.92 -3.96 -2.91
C ARG A 80 23.58 -5.15 -2.01
N ASN A 81 24.11 -5.12 -0.80
CA ASN A 81 23.70 -6.03 0.27
C ASN A 81 22.55 -5.36 1.06
N PHE A 82 21.37 -5.98 1.02
CA PHE A 82 20.21 -5.48 1.73
C PHE A 82 20.12 -6.10 3.13
N THR A 83 20.03 -5.27 4.16
CA THR A 83 19.82 -5.72 5.54
C THR A 83 18.34 -5.74 5.92
N SER A 84 17.55 -4.83 5.33
CA SER A 84 16.12 -4.71 5.59
C SER A 84 15.42 -3.93 4.47
N MET A 85 14.11 -4.14 4.36
CA MET A 85 13.18 -3.32 3.59
C MET A 85 12.15 -2.79 4.57
N LYS A 86 11.81 -1.50 4.49
CA LYS A 86 10.81 -0.87 5.35
C LYS A 86 9.70 -0.30 4.49
N VAL A 87 8.54 -0.93 4.53
CA VAL A 87 7.31 -0.42 3.93
C VAL A 87 6.49 0.24 5.03
N ARG A 88 5.93 1.42 4.73
CA ARG A 88 5.02 2.12 5.63
C ARG A 88 3.68 2.19 4.95
N GLY A 89 2.65 1.70 5.62
CA GLY A 89 1.31 1.65 5.06
C GLY A 89 0.26 1.60 6.16
N GLN A 90 -0.95 1.99 5.77
CA GLN A 90 -2.14 1.85 6.58
C GLN A 90 -3.05 0.84 5.91
N LEU A 91 -3.49 -0.18 6.65
CA LEU A 91 -4.54 -1.07 6.18
C LEU A 91 -5.88 -0.37 6.38
N VAL A 92 -6.48 0.07 5.28
CA VAL A 92 -7.80 0.70 5.27
C VAL A 92 -8.80 -0.37 4.83
N GLN A 93 -9.69 -0.75 5.74
CA GLN A 93 -10.65 -1.85 5.63
C GLN A 93 -10.03 -3.26 5.63
N LYS A 94 -9.99 -3.82 6.84
CA LYS A 94 -10.20 -5.25 7.06
C LYS A 94 -11.15 -5.33 8.24
N GLU A 95 -12.32 -5.96 8.08
CA GLU A 95 -12.95 -6.61 9.23
C GLU A 95 -11.92 -7.61 9.72
N VAL A 96 -11.27 -7.29 10.83
CA VAL A 96 -10.36 -8.22 11.48
C VAL A 96 -11.25 -9.30 12.07
N GLU A 97 -11.56 -10.35 11.31
CA GLU A 97 -11.81 -11.65 11.92
C GLU A 97 -10.46 -12.13 12.46
N GLU A 98 -10.22 -11.82 13.72
CA GLU A 98 -9.06 -12.25 14.48
C GLU A 98 -9.25 -13.70 14.92
N ASP A 99 -9.28 -14.64 13.98
CA ASP A 99 -9.15 -16.06 14.33
C ASP A 99 -7.65 -16.41 14.42
N VAL A 100 -7.04 -16.04 15.54
CA VAL A 100 -5.76 -16.61 15.96
C VAL A 100 -6.00 -18.04 16.45
N VAL A 101 -6.02 -18.99 15.51
CA VAL A 101 -5.95 -20.40 15.88
C VAL A 101 -4.48 -20.77 16.08
N LEU A 102 -4.06 -20.86 17.33
CA LEU A 102 -2.77 -21.47 17.69
C LEU A 102 -2.80 -22.97 17.31
N PRO A 103 -1.78 -23.51 16.64
CA PRO A 103 -1.70 -24.94 16.38
C PRO A 103 -1.44 -25.66 17.71
N GLY A 104 -2.44 -26.37 18.25
CA GLY A 104 -2.24 -27.29 19.38
C GLY A 104 -3.30 -27.33 20.49
N SER A 105 -4.42 -26.64 20.39
CA SER A 105 -5.50 -26.79 21.38
C SER A 105 -6.36 -28.02 21.07
N GLN A 106 -5.97 -29.17 21.62
CA GLN A 106 -6.91 -30.29 21.77
C GLN A 106 -7.96 -29.90 22.83
N ARG A 107 -9.24 -29.94 22.47
CA ARG A 107 -10.32 -29.90 23.45
C ARG A 107 -10.40 -31.28 24.11
N GLU A 108 -9.84 -31.42 25.30
CA GLU A 108 -10.31 -32.44 26.25
C GLU A 108 -11.75 -32.08 26.65
N LYS A 109 -12.71 -32.92 26.27
CA LYS A 109 -14.02 -32.92 26.91
C LYS A 109 -13.89 -33.66 28.24
N LEU A 110 -13.96 -32.91 29.34
CA LEU A 110 -14.37 -33.44 30.63
C LEU A 110 -15.90 -33.49 30.64
N GLY A 111 -16.46 -34.67 30.87
CA GLY A 111 -17.92 -34.91 31.03
C GLY A 111 -18.46 -35.95 30.06
#